data_AF-A0A8C0V6Z2-F1
#
_entry.id   AF-A0A8C0V6Z2-F1
#
_cell.length_a   1.000
_cell.length_b   1.000
_cell.length_c   1.000
_cell.angle_alpha   90.00
_cell.angle_beta   90.00
_cell.angle_gamma   90.00
#
_symmetry.space_group_name_H-M   'P 1'
#
loop_
_entity.id
_entity.type
_entity.pdbx_description
1 polymer ?
#
loop_
_entity_poly.entity_id
_entity_poly.type
_entity_poly.pdbx_seq_one_letter_code
_entity_poly.pdbx_strand_id
1 'polypeptide(L)'
;MEVSSLSLGCYNSLSDSEGKIRFLRPQVCIVQERKEGPSVCLCVPTIPGEMSNVSSYALRMARLSAQIFGDVVRRTDSKSMKVVKLFSEQPLAKREEVYNWYPPHNTYYGLMRKLRYFGLYRDEHQDFKEEMRRLKKLRGKEKPKKGEGKRALKKK
;
A
#
# COMPACT_ATOMS: atom_id res chain seq x y z
N MET A 1 8.17 31.01 -22.26
CA MET A 1 8.99 31.68 -21.23
C MET A 1 8.12 31.65 -19.98
N GLU A 2 8.23 30.57 -19.20
CA GLU A 2 9.03 30.52 -17.96
C GLU A 2 8.41 31.47 -16.91
N VAL A 3 8.11 31.10 -15.66
CA VAL A 3 8.42 29.93 -14.82
C VAL A 3 7.51 30.00 -13.57
N SER A 4 7.42 28.87 -12.87
CA SER A 4 7.32 28.76 -11.40
C SER A 4 6.10 29.33 -10.68
N SER A 5 5.21 28.45 -10.24
CA SER A 5 4.47 28.65 -8.99
C SER A 5 4.86 27.57 -8.00
N LEU A 6 5.73 27.95 -7.07
CA LEU A 6 6.18 27.16 -5.92
C LEU A 6 4.97 26.66 -5.12
N SER A 7 5.00 25.36 -4.84
CA SER A 7 4.27 24.75 -3.73
C SER A 7 4.79 25.39 -2.44
N LEU A 8 4.02 26.33 -1.89
CA LEU A 8 4.17 26.76 -0.51
C LEU A 8 2.89 26.39 0.22
N GLY A 9 2.92 25.21 0.84
CA GLY A 9 1.93 24.82 1.83
C GLY A 9 2.06 25.74 3.04
N CYS A 10 1.11 26.67 3.21
CA CYS A 10 0.97 27.42 4.45
C CYS A 10 0.39 26.48 5.52
N TYR A 11 1.26 25.87 6.33
CA TYR A 11 0.87 25.20 7.56
C TYR A 11 0.71 26.25 8.66
N ASN A 12 -0.54 26.51 9.08
CA ASN A 12 -0.77 27.14 10.39
C ASN A 12 -0.70 26.04 11.46
N SER A 13 0.42 25.99 12.18
CA SER A 13 0.55 25.21 13.41
C SER A 13 0.08 26.07 14.59
N LEU A 14 -1.09 25.78 15.13
CA LEU A 14 -1.52 26.25 16.44
C LEU A 14 -1.16 25.17 17.46
N SER A 15 -0.25 25.48 18.37
CA SER A 15 0.19 24.58 19.45
C SER A 15 -0.68 24.81 20.69
N ASP A 16 -1.52 23.83 21.03
CA ASP A 16 -2.17 23.75 22.34
C ASP A 16 -1.13 23.46 23.43
N SER A 17 -1.40 23.85 24.68
CA SER A 17 -0.55 23.68 25.87
C SER A 17 -0.20 22.23 26.25
N GLU A 18 -0.60 21.24 25.44
CA GLU A 18 -0.25 19.81 25.55
C GLU A 18 0.63 19.28 24.40
N GLY A 19 1.15 20.16 23.52
CA GLY A 19 2.22 19.81 22.56
C GLY A 19 1.82 18.84 21.44
N LYS A 20 0.53 18.69 21.12
CA LYS A 20 0.06 17.74 20.11
C LYS A 20 -0.21 18.42 18.76
N ILE A 21 0.65 18.17 17.79
CA ILE A 21 0.49 18.66 16.40
C ILE A 21 -0.65 17.87 15.72
N ARG A 22 -1.76 18.55 15.39
CA ARG A 22 -2.82 17.98 14.54
C ARG A 22 -2.64 18.46 13.11
N PHE A 23 -2.35 17.54 12.20
CA PHE A 23 -2.38 17.81 10.76
C PHE A 23 -3.83 17.91 10.29
N LEU A 24 -4.26 19.11 9.91
CA LEU A 24 -5.52 19.32 9.20
C LEU A 24 -5.36 18.91 7.73
N ARG A 25 -6.43 18.30 7.20
CA ARG A 25 -6.53 17.71 5.86
C ARG A 25 -6.14 18.68 4.74
N PRO A 26 -5.64 18.17 3.59
CA PRO A 26 -5.33 19.02 2.44
C PRO A 26 -6.61 19.72 1.94
N GLN A 27 -6.55 21.04 1.79
CA GLN A 27 -7.58 21.84 1.12
C GLN A 27 -7.11 22.16 -0.30
N VAL A 28 -8.03 22.07 -1.26
CA VAL A 28 -7.83 22.62 -2.60
C VAL A 28 -8.27 24.09 -2.56
N CYS A 29 -7.36 25.00 -2.88
CA CYS A 29 -7.64 26.43 -2.98
C CYS A 29 -8.30 26.73 -4.34
N ILE A 30 -9.55 27.18 -4.35
CA ILE A 30 -10.10 27.90 -5.50
C ILE A 30 -9.90 29.38 -5.21
N VAL A 31 -8.95 30.00 -5.91
CA VAL A 31 -8.74 31.46 -5.88
C VAL A 31 -9.86 32.09 -6.70
N GLN A 32 -10.63 32.99 -6.09
CA GLN A 32 -11.53 33.88 -6.83
C GLN A 32 -11.08 35.31 -6.57
N GLU A 33 -10.42 35.89 -7.57
CA GLU A 33 -10.05 37.31 -7.56
C GLU A 33 -11.31 38.16 -7.49
N ARG A 34 -11.44 38.96 -6.42
CA ARG A 34 -12.27 40.16 -6.46
C ARG A 34 -11.35 41.37 -6.55
N LYS A 35 -11.66 42.24 -7.51
CA LYS A 35 -11.07 43.57 -7.61
C LYS A 35 -11.51 44.35 -6.36
N GLU A 36 -10.53 44.63 -5.49
CA GLU A 36 -10.56 45.58 -4.36
C GLU A 36 -11.16 45.09 -3.02
N GLY A 37 -10.28 44.98 -2.01
CA GLY A 37 -10.59 44.74 -0.59
C GLY A 37 -9.89 43.51 0.03
N PRO A 38 -9.50 43.51 1.33
CA PRO A 38 -8.87 42.36 1.97
C PRO A 38 -9.84 41.16 1.98
N SER A 39 -9.38 40.05 1.42
CA SER A 39 -10.11 38.80 1.30
C SER A 39 -10.47 38.23 2.67
N VAL A 40 -11.75 38.31 3.04
CA VAL A 40 -12.27 37.60 4.21
C VAL A 40 -12.51 36.15 3.81
N CYS A 41 -11.63 35.25 4.23
CA CYS A 41 -11.79 33.81 4.06
C CYS A 41 -12.84 33.29 5.04
N LEU A 42 -14.09 33.16 4.58
CA LEU A 42 -15.12 32.46 5.33
C LEU A 42 -14.96 30.96 5.10
N CYS A 43 -14.31 30.27 6.04
CA CYS A 43 -14.24 28.82 6.10
C CYS A 43 -15.58 28.28 6.64
N VAL A 44 -16.45 27.74 5.79
CA VAL A 44 -17.63 27.00 6.28
C VAL A 44 -17.36 25.48 6.17
N PRO A 45 -17.37 24.74 7.29
CA PRO A 45 -17.29 23.29 7.24
C PRO A 45 -18.57 22.71 6.64
N THR A 46 -18.45 21.90 5.58
CA THR A 46 -19.58 21.15 5.03
C THR A 46 -19.96 20.01 5.98
N ILE A 47 -20.87 20.29 6.92
CA ILE A 47 -21.52 19.29 7.76
C ILE A 47 -22.61 18.61 6.92
N PRO A 48 -22.67 17.26 6.87
CA PRO A 48 -23.76 16.55 6.20
C PRO A 48 -25.01 16.61 7.08
N GLY A 49 -25.82 17.66 6.91
CA GLY A 49 -27.06 17.83 7.69
C GLY A 49 -27.94 19.02 7.30
N GLU A 50 -27.37 20.13 6.82
CA GLU A 50 -28.16 21.30 6.42
C GLU A 50 -28.16 21.45 4.89
N MET A 51 -29.26 21.01 4.25
CA MET A 51 -29.52 21.31 2.83
C MET A 51 -30.77 22.17 2.63
N SER A 52 -31.17 22.95 3.63
CA SER A 52 -32.30 23.87 3.52
C SER A 52 -31.95 25.21 2.84
N ASN A 53 -30.67 25.48 2.54
CA ASN A 53 -30.20 26.76 1.98
C ASN A 53 -29.68 26.70 0.52
N VAL A 54 -29.90 25.60 -0.22
CA VAL A 54 -29.49 25.47 -1.63
C VAL A 54 -30.69 25.53 -2.58
N SER A 55 -30.59 26.37 -3.62
CA SER A 55 -31.65 26.52 -4.64
C SER A 55 -31.93 25.19 -5.35
N SER A 56 -33.20 24.95 -5.68
CA SER A 56 -33.63 23.74 -6.40
C SER A 56 -32.91 23.57 -7.74
N TYR A 57 -32.54 24.67 -8.41
CA TYR A 57 -31.75 24.64 -9.64
C TYR A 57 -30.33 24.13 -9.41
N ALA A 58 -29.67 24.57 -8.34
CA ALA A 58 -28.32 24.13 -8.01
C ALA A 58 -28.27 22.61 -7.73
N LEU A 59 -29.30 22.06 -7.07
CA LEU A 59 -29.43 20.61 -6.86
C LEU A 59 -29.63 19.85 -8.17
N ARG A 60 -30.37 20.40 -9.14
CA ARG A 60 -30.52 19.81 -10.48
C ARG A 60 -29.20 19.84 -11.25
N MET A 61 -28.47 20.95 -11.19
CA MET A 61 -27.16 21.08 -11.83
C MET A 61 -26.13 20.11 -11.23
N ALA A 62 -26.09 19.97 -9.89
CA ALA A 62 -25.18 19.05 -9.21
C ALA A 62 -25.48 17.56 -9.53
N ARG A 63 -26.76 17.20 -9.69
CA ARG A 63 -27.14 15.84 -10.13
C ARG A 63 -26.77 15.60 -11.59
N LEU A 64 -26.99 16.59 -12.46
CA LEU A 64 -26.65 16.51 -13.87
C LEU A 64 -25.15 16.34 -14.06
N SER A 65 -24.32 17.12 -13.36
CA SER A 65 -22.87 16.99 -13.43
C SER A 65 -22.41 15.62 -12.95
N ALA A 66 -22.94 15.11 -11.82
CA ALA A 66 -22.62 13.77 -11.33
C ALA A 66 -22.98 12.67 -12.35
N GLN A 67 -24.10 12.82 -13.06
CA GLN A 67 -24.51 11.87 -14.10
C GLN A 67 -23.60 11.92 -15.33
N ILE A 68 -23.16 13.10 -15.75
CA ILE A 68 -22.24 13.28 -16.88
C ILE A 68 -20.87 12.67 -16.57
N PHE A 69 -20.35 12.87 -15.37
CA PHE A 69 -19.03 12.39 -14.97
C PHE A 69 -19.03 10.95 -14.40
N GLY A 70 -20.21 10.33 -14.24
CA GLY A 70 -20.34 8.97 -13.72
C GLY A 70 -20.17 8.83 -12.21
N ASP A 71 -20.31 9.94 -11.47
CA ASP A 71 -20.30 9.97 -10.01
C ASP A 71 -21.64 9.48 -9.42
N VAL A 72 -21.71 9.40 -8.09
CA VAL A 72 -22.90 8.93 -7.36
C VAL A 72 -24.04 9.96 -7.44
N VAL A 73 -25.04 9.70 -8.30
CA VAL A 73 -26.20 10.58 -8.50
C VAL A 73 -27.18 10.57 -7.32
N ARG A 74 -27.37 9.41 -6.68
CA ARG A 74 -28.28 9.28 -5.55
C ARG A 74 -27.65 9.88 -4.30
N ARG A 75 -28.42 10.63 -3.52
CA ARG A 75 -27.98 11.09 -2.21
C ARG A 75 -27.68 9.87 -1.36
N THR A 76 -26.42 9.72 -0.98
CA THR A 76 -25.90 8.51 -0.38
C THR A 76 -25.26 8.87 0.96
N ASP A 77 -25.48 8.02 1.96
CA ASP A 77 -24.90 8.23 3.30
C ASP A 77 -23.37 8.12 3.26
N SER A 78 -22.72 8.80 4.20
CA SER A 78 -21.25 8.78 4.34
C SER A 78 -20.69 7.36 4.51
N LYS A 79 -21.44 6.46 5.15
CA LYS A 79 -21.09 5.03 5.30
C LYS A 79 -21.10 4.29 3.96
N SER A 80 -22.10 4.54 3.12
CA SER A 80 -22.29 3.88 1.83
C SER A 80 -21.26 4.36 0.78
N MET A 81 -20.77 5.60 0.90
CA MET A 81 -19.65 6.09 0.10
C MET A 81 -18.34 5.33 0.31
N LYS A 82 -18.20 4.55 1.39
CA LYS A 82 -17.05 3.64 1.59
C LYS A 82 -16.95 2.59 0.49
N VAL A 83 -18.10 2.09 0.00
CA VAL A 83 -18.14 1.04 -1.02
C VAL A 83 -17.58 1.57 -2.33
N VAL A 84 -17.95 2.79 -2.71
CA VAL A 84 -17.41 3.48 -3.89
C VAL A 84 -15.89 3.58 -3.80
N LYS A 85 -15.35 3.98 -2.64
CA LYS A 85 -13.90 4.07 -2.41
C LYS A 85 -13.19 2.71 -2.48
N LEU A 86 -13.81 1.68 -1.94
CA LEU A 86 -13.26 0.32 -1.94
C LEU A 86 -13.08 -0.22 -3.37
N PHE A 87 -14.01 0.12 -4.27
CA PHE A 87 -13.93 -0.29 -5.67
C PHE A 87 -13.17 0.68 -6.57
N SER A 88 -13.06 1.96 -6.19
CA SER A 88 -12.22 2.91 -6.93
C SER A 88 -10.73 2.65 -6.73
N GLU A 89 -10.34 2.17 -5.54
CA GLU A 89 -8.96 1.86 -5.22
C GLU A 89 -8.61 0.40 -5.46
N GLN A 90 -7.35 0.12 -5.79
CA GLN A 90 -6.87 -1.26 -5.84
C GLN A 90 -6.82 -1.85 -4.41
N PRO A 91 -7.44 -3.02 -4.17
CA PRO A 91 -7.43 -3.64 -2.86
C PRO A 91 -6.00 -4.03 -2.47
N LEU A 92 -5.70 -3.90 -1.18
CA LEU A 92 -4.35 -4.11 -0.63
C LEU A 92 -3.71 -5.43 -1.08
N ALA A 93 -4.46 -6.53 -1.07
CA ALA A 93 -3.96 -7.85 -1.44
C ALA A 93 -3.49 -7.97 -2.90
N LYS A 94 -4.00 -7.11 -3.80
CA LYS A 94 -3.62 -7.11 -5.22
C LYS A 94 -2.49 -6.13 -5.52
N ARG A 95 -2.06 -5.32 -4.55
CA ARG A 95 -0.95 -4.39 -4.75
C ARG A 95 0.33 -5.19 -4.88
N GLU A 96 1.17 -4.83 -5.84
CA GLU A 96 2.40 -5.56 -6.17
C GLU A 96 3.35 -5.64 -4.97
N GLU A 97 3.43 -4.56 -4.21
CA GLU A 97 4.17 -4.48 -2.95
C GLU A 97 3.82 -5.59 -1.96
N VAL A 98 2.55 -6.02 -1.95
CA VAL A 98 2.05 -7.03 -0.99
C VAL A 98 2.29 -8.44 -1.50
N TYR A 99 1.89 -8.76 -2.74
CA TYR A 99 2.00 -10.15 -3.22
C TYR A 99 3.40 -10.52 -3.70
N ASN A 100 4.20 -9.56 -4.21
CA ASN A 100 5.59 -9.77 -4.61
C ASN A 100 6.59 -9.44 -3.48
N TRP A 101 6.15 -9.48 -2.23
CA TRP A 101 7.01 -9.15 -1.08
C TRP A 101 8.27 -10.03 -1.02
N TYR A 102 8.13 -11.33 -1.28
CA TYR A 102 9.26 -12.25 -1.32
C TYR A 102 9.71 -12.52 -2.76
N PRO A 103 11.02 -12.45 -3.05
CA PRO A 103 11.52 -12.88 -4.35
C PRO A 103 11.27 -14.39 -4.53
N PRO A 104 11.12 -14.87 -5.77
CA PRO A 104 10.86 -16.28 -6.05
C PRO A 104 12.10 -17.15 -5.76
N HIS A 105 12.33 -17.51 -4.49
CA HIS A 105 13.56 -18.19 -4.07
C HIS A 105 13.80 -19.55 -4.76
N ASN A 106 12.72 -20.26 -5.09
CA ASN A 106 12.80 -21.57 -5.75
C ASN A 106 13.39 -21.48 -7.16
N THR A 107 13.12 -20.38 -7.88
CA THR A 107 13.65 -20.19 -9.24
C THR A 107 15.15 -19.95 -9.18
N TYR A 108 15.61 -19.05 -8.29
CA TYR A 108 17.03 -18.78 -8.07
C TYR A 108 17.78 -20.03 -7.60
N TYR A 109 17.26 -20.73 -6.60
CA TYR A 109 17.88 -21.95 -6.09
C TYR A 109 17.99 -23.03 -7.18
N GLY A 110 16.92 -23.25 -7.94
CA GLY A 110 16.90 -24.21 -9.04
C GLY A 110 17.87 -23.84 -10.17
N LEU A 111 17.92 -22.55 -10.53
CA LEU A 111 18.82 -22.02 -11.55
C LEU A 111 20.28 -22.20 -11.15
N MET A 112 20.68 -21.73 -9.96
CA MET A 112 22.06 -21.82 -9.48
C MET A 112 22.52 -23.26 -9.30
N ARG A 113 21.61 -24.14 -8.87
CA ARG A 113 21.90 -25.58 -8.77
C ARG A 113 22.16 -26.22 -10.14
N LYS A 114 21.38 -25.86 -11.18
CA LYS A 114 21.62 -26.34 -12.55
C LYS A 114 22.94 -25.81 -13.11
N LEU A 115 23.23 -24.52 -12.91
CA LEU A 115 24.49 -23.92 -13.33
C LEU A 115 25.71 -24.59 -12.68
N ARG A 116 25.59 -24.99 -11.42
CA ARG A 116 26.61 -25.80 -10.73
C ARG A 116 26.84 -27.14 -11.41
N TYR A 117 25.78 -27.84 -11.80
CA TYR A 117 25.91 -29.13 -12.49
C TYR A 117 26.52 -29.01 -13.88
N PHE A 118 26.31 -27.88 -14.56
CA PHE A 118 26.96 -27.59 -15.83
C PHE A 118 28.39 -27.05 -15.67
N GLY A 119 28.84 -26.78 -14.44
CA GLY A 119 30.19 -26.25 -14.17
C GLY A 119 30.36 -24.76 -14.45
N LEU A 120 29.29 -24.01 -14.77
CA LEU A 120 29.36 -22.57 -15.00
C LEU A 120 29.38 -21.75 -13.70
N TYR A 121 28.86 -22.32 -12.62
CA TYR A 121 28.78 -21.65 -11.31
C TYR A 121 29.42 -22.51 -10.23
N ARG A 122 30.27 -21.90 -9.40
CA ARG A 122 30.90 -22.56 -8.25
C ARG A 122 30.24 -22.09 -6.96
N ASP A 123 29.59 -23.03 -6.26
CA ASP A 123 28.89 -22.78 -5.00
C ASP A 123 29.71 -23.31 -3.81
N GLU A 124 30.54 -22.45 -3.23
CA GLU A 124 31.42 -22.80 -2.10
C GLU A 124 30.64 -23.28 -0.87
N HIS A 125 29.45 -22.71 -0.65
CA HIS A 125 28.62 -23.06 0.48
C HIS A 125 28.07 -24.49 0.34
N GLN A 126 27.69 -24.88 -0.88
CA GLN A 126 27.24 -26.23 -1.15
C GLN A 126 28.40 -27.24 -1.12
N ASP A 127 29.57 -26.89 -1.63
CA ASP A 127 30.79 -27.71 -1.57
C ASP A 127 31.17 -28.03 -0.11
N PHE A 128 31.16 -27.01 0.76
CA PHE A 128 31.42 -27.18 2.18
C PHE A 128 30.42 -28.14 2.86
N LYS A 129 29.13 -27.99 2.56
CA LYS A 129 28.08 -28.89 3.11
C LYS A 129 28.26 -30.33 2.65
N GLU A 130 28.71 -30.56 1.42
CA GLU A 130 28.95 -31.89 0.87
C GLU A 130 30.17 -32.53 1.52
N GLU A 131 31.26 -31.79 1.71
CA GLU A 131 32.45 -32.28 2.39
C GLU A 131 32.16 -32.62 3.86
N MET A 132 31.43 -31.75 4.56
CA MET A 132 31.00 -32.04 5.94
C MET A 132 30.09 -33.28 6.02
N ARG A 133 29.27 -33.53 4.99
CA ARG A 133 28.42 -34.73 4.93
C ARG A 133 29.27 -35.99 4.70
N ARG A 134 30.30 -35.90 3.84
CA ARG A 134 31.27 -36.98 3.60
C ARG A 134 31.97 -37.39 4.88
N LEU A 135 32.49 -36.42 5.64
CA LEU A 135 33.16 -36.68 6.93
C LEU A 135 32.19 -37.27 7.97
N LYS A 136 30.95 -36.78 8.03
CA LYS A 136 29.92 -37.36 8.93
C LYS A 136 29.61 -38.81 8.60
N LYS A 137 29.58 -39.16 7.32
CA LYS A 137 29.37 -40.54 6.85
C LYS A 137 30.51 -41.46 7.28
N LEU A 138 31.75 -41.02 7.11
CA LEU A 138 32.94 -41.76 7.60
C LEU A 138 32.92 -41.97 9.12
N ARG A 139 32.39 -41.00 9.88
CA ARG A 139 32.19 -41.13 11.34
C ARG A 139 31.01 -42.04 11.73
N GLY A 140 30.29 -42.62 10.76
CA GLY A 140 29.07 -43.40 11.02
C GLY A 140 27.87 -42.57 11.50
N LYS A 141 27.96 -41.23 11.43
CA LYS A 141 26.89 -40.29 11.82
C LYS A 141 26.09 -39.84 10.60
N GLU A 142 25.83 -40.78 9.68
CA GLU A 142 24.97 -40.53 8.53
C GLU A 142 23.50 -40.44 8.98
N LYS A 143 22.69 -39.68 8.24
CA LYS A 143 21.26 -39.64 8.49
C LYS A 143 20.67 -41.03 8.18
N PRO A 144 19.93 -41.66 9.11
CA PRO A 144 19.32 -42.96 8.84
C PRO A 144 18.34 -42.86 7.67
N LYS A 145 18.11 -43.98 6.98
CA LYS A 145 17.11 -44.03 5.92
C LYS A 145 15.73 -43.69 6.50
N LYS A 146 14.90 -43.02 5.70
CA LYS A 146 13.54 -42.64 6.12
C LYS A 146 12.77 -43.92 6.49
N GLY A 147 12.30 -44.00 7.74
CA GLY A 147 11.60 -45.17 8.28
C GLY A 147 12.45 -46.04 9.21
N GLU A 148 13.78 -46.04 9.08
CA GLU A 148 14.71 -46.80 9.93
C GLU A 148 15.22 -45.96 11.12
N GLY A 149 14.43 -44.98 11.55
CA GLY A 149 14.81 -44.12 12.66
C GLY A 149 14.90 -44.89 13.98
N LYS A 150 15.53 -44.28 15.00
CA LYS A 150 15.67 -44.87 16.35
C LYS A 150 14.34 -45.40 16.93
N ARG A 151 13.22 -44.77 16.59
CA ARG A 151 11.88 -45.19 17.00
C ARG A 151 11.45 -46.53 16.41
N ALA A 152 11.82 -46.82 15.16
CA ALA A 152 11.46 -48.08 14.50
C ALA A 152 12.28 -49.26 15.05
N LEU A 153 13.54 -49.02 15.41
CA LEU A 153 14.41 -50.02 16.03
C LEU A 153 13.91 -50.46 17.42
N LYS A 154 13.26 -49.56 18.17
CA LYS A 154 12.72 -49.85 19.50
C LYS A 154 11.42 -50.68 19.48
N LYS A 155 10.73 -50.75 18.33
CA LYS A 155 9.44 -51.45 18.19
C LYS A 155 9.60 -52.93 17.80
N LYS A 156 10.78 -53.34 17.34
CA LYS A 156 11.15 -54.75 17.19
C LYS A 156 11.59 -55.32 18.53
#